data_AF-A0AAW1XZZ0-F1
#
_entry.id   AF-A0AAW1XZZ0-F1
#
_cell.length_a   1.000
_cell.length_b   1.000
_cell.length_c   1.000
_cell.angle_alpha   90.00
_cell.angle_beta   90.00
_cell.angle_gamma   90.00
#
_symmetry.space_group_name_H-M   'P 1'
#
loop_
_entity.id
_entity.type
_entity.pdbx_description
1 polymer ?
#
loop_
_entity_poly.entity_id
_entity_poly.type
_entity_poly.pdbx_seq_one_letter_code
_entity_poly.pdbx_strand_id
1 'polypeptide(L)'
;MFQKEFDSSYVGFMKDGAKWLVENTDIKLIGIDYLSVAAYDDLIPSHLVLLEGREIILVEGLKLDDIQPGIYSVHCLPLRLTGAEGSPIRCILTK
;
A
#
# COMPACT_ATOMS: atom_id res chain seq x y z
N MET A 1 -12.01 -6.20 -3.46
CA MET A 1 -12.99 -6.12 -4.57
C MET A 1 -12.26 -6.19 -5.92
N PHE A 2 -12.27 -7.33 -6.63
CA PHE A 2 -11.61 -7.42 -7.95
C PHE A 2 -12.53 -6.90 -9.05
N GLN A 3 -12.11 -5.86 -9.75
CA GLN A 3 -12.75 -5.35 -10.98
C GLN A 3 -11.96 -5.84 -12.19
N LYS A 4 -12.66 -6.20 -13.28
CA LYS A 4 -12.00 -6.63 -14.53
C LYS A 4 -11.33 -5.48 -15.26
N GLU A 5 -11.91 -4.30 -15.14
CA GLU A 5 -11.46 -3.09 -15.80
C GLU A 5 -10.85 -2.13 -14.78
N PHE A 6 -9.92 -1.30 -15.26
CA PHE A 6 -9.33 -0.25 -14.45
C PHE A 6 -10.39 0.83 -14.18
N ASP A 7 -10.58 1.12 -12.90
CA ASP A 7 -11.35 2.25 -12.42
C ASP A 7 -10.39 3.26 -11.78
N SER A 8 -10.36 4.50 -12.26
CA SER A 8 -9.54 5.59 -11.72
C SER A 8 -10.18 6.31 -10.52
N SER A 9 -11.44 6.00 -10.18
CA SER A 9 -12.15 6.57 -9.03
C SER A 9 -11.88 5.82 -7.71
N TYR A 10 -10.92 4.90 -7.72
CA TYR A 10 -10.55 4.12 -6.54
C TYR A 10 -10.07 5.01 -5.39
N VAL A 11 -10.24 4.48 -4.17
CA VAL A 11 -9.81 5.17 -2.95
C VAL A 11 -8.32 4.94 -2.74
N GLY A 12 -7.61 6.01 -2.40
CA GLY A 12 -6.24 5.98 -1.93
C GLY A 12 -5.96 7.21 -1.07
N PHE A 13 -4.75 7.30 -0.54
CA PHE A 13 -4.31 8.47 0.20
C PHE A 13 -4.14 9.67 -0.72
N MET A 14 -4.67 10.81 -0.28
CA MET A 14 -4.19 12.11 -0.73
C MET A 14 -2.97 12.52 0.10
N LYS A 15 -2.25 13.53 -0.37
CA LYS A 15 -0.99 13.99 0.20
C LYS A 15 -1.10 14.40 1.67
N ASP A 16 -2.22 15.01 2.06
CA ASP A 16 -2.47 15.43 3.43
C ASP A 16 -2.65 14.23 4.38
N GLY A 17 -3.40 13.21 3.96
CA GLY A 17 -3.54 11.94 4.69
C GLY A 17 -2.22 11.19 4.81
N ALA A 18 -1.44 11.11 3.72
CA ALA A 18 -0.11 10.53 3.73
C ALA A 18 0.82 11.28 4.71
N LYS A 19 0.79 12.62 4.68
CA LYS A 19 1.60 13.47 5.57
C LYS A 19 1.22 13.26 7.03
N TRP A 20 -0.08 13.19 7.32
CA TRP A 20 -0.55 12.94 8.67
C TRP A 20 -0.03 11.61 9.22
N LEU A 21 -0.07 10.53 8.43
CA LEU A 21 0.45 9.22 8.84
C LEU A 21 1.95 9.27 9.17
N VAL A 22 2.73 9.91 8.30
CA VAL A 22 4.19 10.06 8.48
C VAL A 22 4.51 10.85 9.76
N GLU A 23 3.76 11.92 10.03
CA GLU A 23 4.03 12.82 11.16
C GLU A 23 3.53 12.27 12.51
N ASN A 24 2.43 11.51 12.50
CA ASN A 24 1.67 11.22 13.73
C ASN A 24 1.66 9.75 14.14
N THR A 25 2.24 8.84 13.34
CA THR A 25 2.26 7.41 13.65
C THR A 25 3.67 6.84 13.56
N ASP A 26 3.86 5.58 13.96
CA ASP A 26 5.09 4.82 13.78
C ASP A 26 4.95 3.70 12.74
N ILE A 27 3.88 3.74 11.93
CA ILE A 27 3.57 2.77 10.88
C ILE A 27 4.76 2.62 9.92
N LYS A 28 5.11 1.37 9.62
CA LYS A 28 6.23 1.00 8.74
C LYS A 28 5.80 0.40 7.41
N LEU A 29 4.56 -0.06 7.33
CA LEU A 29 4.02 -0.71 6.14
C LEU A 29 2.55 -0.33 5.99
N ILE A 30 2.15 0.02 4.76
CA ILE A 30 0.77 0.27 4.37
C ILE A 30 0.43 -0.70 3.24
N GLY A 31 -0.69 -1.40 3.40
CA GLY A 31 -1.25 -2.28 2.38
C GLY A 31 -2.57 -1.74 1.88
N ILE A 32 -2.80 -1.81 0.56
CA ILE A 32 -4.09 -1.48 -0.05
C ILE A 32 -4.53 -2.58 -1.01
N ASP A 33 -5.84 -2.78 -1.13
CA ASP A 33 -6.46 -3.81 -1.98
C ASP A 33 -6.81 -3.31 -3.39
N TYR A 34 -6.11 -2.26 -3.85
CA TYR A 34 -6.20 -1.75 -5.20
C TYR A 34 -4.83 -1.48 -5.82
N LEU A 35 -4.79 -1.09 -7.09
CA LEU A 35 -3.57 -0.92 -7.87
C LEU A 35 -2.63 0.15 -7.33
N SER A 36 -3.09 1.06 -6.45
CA SER A 36 -2.19 2.00 -5.80
C SER A 36 -2.63 2.46 -4.41
N VAL A 37 -1.67 2.72 -3.51
CA VAL A 37 -1.93 3.29 -2.17
C VAL A 37 -2.39 4.74 -2.24
N ALA A 38 -2.05 5.45 -3.31
CA ALA A 38 -2.39 6.85 -3.49
C ALA A 38 -3.58 7.02 -4.42
N ALA A 39 -4.43 8.01 -4.12
CA ALA A 39 -5.54 8.37 -4.99
C ALA A 39 -5.02 8.75 -6.39
N TYR A 40 -5.78 8.45 -7.43
CA TYR A 40 -5.33 8.66 -8.82
C TYR A 40 -4.91 10.12 -9.10
N ASP A 41 -5.68 11.08 -8.56
CA ASP A 41 -5.42 12.51 -8.74
C ASP A 41 -4.18 13.01 -7.98
N ASP A 42 -3.68 12.25 -7.00
CA ASP A 42 -2.58 12.64 -6.12
C ASP A 42 -1.52 11.53 -5.99
N LEU A 43 -1.38 10.75 -7.07
CA LEU A 43 -0.58 9.54 -7.14
C LEU A 43 0.87 9.80 -6.72
N ILE A 44 1.55 10.71 -7.43
CA ILE A 44 2.97 10.99 -7.19
C ILE A 44 3.20 11.67 -5.84
N PRO A 45 2.51 12.78 -5.48
CA PRO A 45 2.85 13.50 -4.25
C PRO A 45 2.63 12.66 -2.98
N SER A 46 1.62 11.79 -2.97
CA SER A 46 1.36 10.91 -1.83
C SER A 46 2.42 9.81 -1.70
N HIS A 47 2.87 9.21 -2.81
CA HIS A 47 3.99 8.25 -2.79
C HIS A 47 5.26 8.88 -2.24
N LEU A 48 5.62 10.08 -2.74
CA LEU A 48 6.83 10.77 -2.29
C LEU A 48 6.78 11.04 -0.79
N VAL A 49 5.64 11.49 -0.25
CA VAL A 49 5.49 11.70 1.20
C VAL A 49 5.72 10.41 2.00
N LEU A 50 5.12 9.29 1.58
CA LEU A 50 5.24 8.01 2.29
C LEU A 50 6.66 7.43 2.19
N LEU A 51 7.27 7.47 1.01
CA LEU A 51 8.56 6.87 0.70
C LEU A 51 9.73 7.74 1.18
N GLU A 52 9.75 9.04 0.84
CA GLU A 52 10.86 9.93 1.23
C GLU A 52 10.78 10.35 2.70
N GLY A 53 9.57 10.45 3.26
CA GLY A 53 9.37 10.95 4.62
C GLY A 53 9.88 9.97 5.69
N ARG A 54 9.52 8.68 5.56
CA ARG A 54 9.82 7.64 6.56
C ARG A 54 10.12 6.27 5.98
N GLU A 55 10.29 6.16 4.66
CA GLU A 55 10.49 4.88 3.97
C GLU A 55 9.39 3.86 4.33
N ILE A 56 8.13 4.31 4.39
CA ILE A 56 6.99 3.42 4.64
C ILE A 56 6.87 2.46 3.46
N ILE A 57 6.89 1.16 3.76
CA ILE A 57 6.78 0.11 2.75
C ILE A 57 5.34 0.07 2.22
N LEU A 58 5.19 0.14 0.90
CA LEU A 58 3.89 0.14 0.24
C LEU A 58 3.62 -1.24 -0.36
N VAL A 59 2.44 -1.79 -0.09
CA VAL A 59 1.99 -3.08 -0.64
C VAL A 59 0.67 -2.87 -1.35
N GLU A 60 0.71 -2.91 -2.67
CA GLU A 60 -0.43 -2.64 -3.54
C GLU A 60 -0.99 -3.93 -4.16
N GLY A 61 -2.25 -3.88 -4.58
CA GLY A 61 -2.93 -5.00 -5.23
C GLY A 61 -3.25 -6.17 -4.29
N LEU A 62 -3.44 -5.91 -2.99
CA LEU A 62 -3.85 -6.96 -2.05
C LEU A 62 -5.24 -7.50 -2.39
N LYS A 63 -5.46 -8.77 -2.05
CA LYS A 63 -6.77 -9.41 -2.13
C LYS A 63 -7.32 -9.58 -0.72
N LEU A 64 -8.06 -8.59 -0.23
CA LEU A 64 -8.61 -8.57 1.13
C LEU A 64 -10.10 -8.96 1.20
N ASP A 65 -10.69 -9.40 0.08
CA ASP A 65 -12.06 -9.92 0.07
C ASP A 65 -12.20 -11.06 1.11
N ASP A 66 -13.28 -11.03 1.88
CA ASP A 66 -13.63 -11.98 2.96
C ASP A 66 -12.70 -11.99 4.20
N ILE A 67 -11.69 -11.13 4.26
CA ILE A 67 -10.85 -10.96 5.46
C ILE A 67 -11.57 -10.11 6.50
N GLN A 68 -11.71 -10.64 7.72
CA GLN A 68 -12.31 -9.90 8.83
C GLN A 68 -11.32 -8.87 9.41
N PRO A 69 -11.75 -7.64 9.75
CA PRO A 69 -10.92 -6.68 10.45
C PRO A 69 -10.33 -7.26 11.74
N GLY A 70 -9.06 -6.97 12.01
CA GLY A 70 -8.37 -7.47 13.19
C GLY A 70 -6.86 -7.41 13.06
N ILE A 71 -6.18 -8.00 14.04
CA ILE A 71 -4.71 -8.07 14.07
C ILE A 71 -4.28 -9.40 13.45
N TYR A 72 -3.33 -9.33 12.52
CA TYR A 72 -2.73 -10.46 11.85
C TYR A 72 -1.21 -10.29 11.79
N SER A 73 -0.51 -11.42 11.70
CA SER A 73 0.88 -11.44 11.28
C SER A 73 0.95 -11.42 9.75
N VAL A 74 1.51 -10.34 9.20
CA VAL A 74 1.68 -10.15 7.75
C VAL A 74 3.02 -10.75 7.31
N HIS A 75 2.99 -11.62 6.31
CA HIS A 75 4.20 -12.09 5.63
C HIS A 75 4.15 -11.58 4.19
N CYS A 76 5.04 -10.63 3.87
CA CYS A 76 5.05 -9.93 2.59
C CYS A 76 6.49 -9.84 2.08
N LEU A 77 7.03 -10.97 1.62
CA LEU A 77 8.44 -11.11 1.27
C LEU A 77 8.66 -10.82 -0.23
N PRO A 78 9.41 -9.76 -0.60
CA PRO A 78 9.75 -9.47 -1.98
C PRO A 78 10.70 -10.52 -2.57
N LEU A 79 10.56 -10.78 -3.87
CA LEU A 79 11.62 -11.45 -4.62
C LEU A 79 12.89 -10.60 -4.57
N ARG A 80 14.05 -11.25 -4.52
CA ARG A 80 15.36 -10.59 -4.52
C ARG A 80 15.73 -10.12 -5.93
N LEU A 81 15.25 -8.94 -6.30
CA LEU A 81 15.46 -8.33 -7.62
C LEU A 81 16.38 -7.10 -7.49
N THR A 82 17.64 -7.24 -7.88
CA THR A 82 18.63 -6.15 -7.79
C THR A 82 18.29 -5.02 -8.77
N GLY A 83 18.22 -3.78 -8.29
CA GLY A 83 17.98 -2.59 -9.10
C GLY A 83 16.51 -2.37 -9.52
N ALA A 84 15.58 -3.17 -8.99
CA ALA A 84 14.15 -3.00 -9.24
C ALA A 84 13.53 -1.95 -8.30
N GLU A 85 12.53 -1.24 -8.80
CA GLU A 85 11.76 -0.22 -8.05
C GLU A 85 10.60 -0.84 -7.25
N GLY A 86 10.33 -2.13 -7.47
CA GLY A 86 9.30 -2.90 -6.81
C GLY A 86 9.47 -4.39 -7.07
N SER A 87 8.68 -5.22 -6.39
CA SER A 87 8.77 -6.67 -6.52
C SER A 87 7.39 -7.30 -6.35
N PRO A 88 6.96 -8.22 -7.22
CA PRO A 88 5.74 -8.96 -6.99
C PRO A 88 5.90 -9.86 -5.77
N ILE A 89 4.81 -10.06 -5.04
CA ILE A 89 4.82 -10.79 -3.78
C ILE A 89 3.64 -11.75 -3.66
N ARG A 90 3.80 -12.73 -2.79
CA ARG A 90 2.68 -13.51 -2.25
C ARG A 90 2.47 -13.06 -0.80
N CYS A 91 1.60 -12.07 -0.60
CA CYS A 91 1.22 -11.63 0.74
C CYS A 91 0.33 -12.71 1.39
N ILE A 92 0.65 -13.10 2.61
CA ILE A 92 -0.21 -13.97 3.42
C ILE A 92 -0.42 -13.38 4.80
N LEU A 93 -1.62 -13.60 5.34
CA LEU A 93 -1.99 -13.26 6.71
C LEU A 93 -2.09 -14.53 7.53
N THR A 94 -1.53 -14.53 8.73
CA THR A 94 -1.71 -15.58 9.74
C THR A 94 -2.22 -14.96 11.03
N LYS A 95 -2.96 -15.73 11.83
CA LYS A 95 -3.32 -15.36 13.20
C LYS A 95 -2.20 -15.72 14.16
#